data_AF-A0A258AMC7-F1
#
_entry.id   AF-A0A258AMC7-F1
#
_cell.length_a   1.000
_cell.length_b   1.000
_cell.length_c   1.000
_cell.angle_alpha   90.00
_cell.angle_beta   90.00
_cell.angle_gamma   90.00
#
_symmetry.space_group_name_H-M   'P 1'
#
loop_
_entity.id
_entity.type
_entity.pdbx_description
1 polymer ?
#
loop_
_entity_poly.entity_id
_entity_poly.type
_entity_poly.pdbx_seq_one_letter_code
_entity_poly.pdbx_strand_id
1 'polypeptide(L)' 'FTDIAAARFEIVALDHAAVLARTLVLTQKHTATTGTRSLDLIHIATALEFGAVEFLSFDHRQRQAASAEGLNVIP' A
#
# COMPACT_ATOMS: atom_id res chain seq x y z
N PHE A 1 5.84 -4.18 -19.17
CA PHE A 1 7.28 -4.51 -19.34
C PHE A 1 8.10 -3.37 -19.92
N THR A 2 7.56 -2.52 -20.81
CA THR A 2 8.30 -1.37 -21.38
C THR A 2 8.82 -0.39 -20.32
N ASP A 3 7.99 -0.04 -19.33
CA ASP A 3 8.42 0.90 -18.27
C ASP A 3 9.46 0.30 -17.30
N ILE A 4 9.38 -1.00 -17.03
CA ILE A 4 10.38 -1.73 -16.24
C ILE A 4 11.70 -1.81 -17.03
N ALA A 5 11.63 -2.15 -18.32
CA ALA A 5 12.81 -2.19 -19.19
C ALA A 5 13.45 -0.80 -19.37
N ALA A 6 12.63 0.26 -19.32
CA ALA A 6 13.08 1.66 -19.33
C ALA A 6 13.44 2.19 -17.93
N ALA A 7 13.51 1.33 -16.90
CA ALA A 7 13.85 1.67 -15.52
C ALA A 7 12.98 2.77 -14.88
N ARG A 8 11.74 2.95 -15.35
CA ARG A 8 10.76 3.83 -14.71
C ARG A 8 10.11 3.19 -13.49
N PHE A 9 10.06 1.86 -13.47
CA PHE A 9 9.60 1.05 -12.34
C PHE A 9 10.60 -0.05 -12.04
N GLU A 10 10.78 -0.33 -10.76
CA GLU A 10 11.58 -1.44 -10.25
C GLU A 10 10.65 -2.47 -9.56
N ILE A 11 10.91 -3.75 -9.81
CA ILE A 11 10.26 -4.83 -9.06
C ILE A 11 11.14 -5.14 -7.86
N VAL A 12 10.62 -4.87 -6.66
CA VAL A 12 11.32 -5.12 -5.40
C VAL A 12 10.82 -6.41 -4.78
N ALA A 13 11.75 -7.28 -4.35
CA ALA A 13 11.42 -8.44 -3.54
C ALA A 13 11.23 -8.02 -2.08
N LEU A 14 10.11 -8.42 -1.48
CA LEU A 14 9.73 -8.09 -0.11
C LEU A 14 9.43 -9.35 0.68
N ASP A 15 9.48 -9.26 2.01
CA ASP A 15 8.99 -10.32 2.87
C ASP A 15 7.46 -10.40 2.78
N HIS A 16 6.97 -11.33 1.96
CA HIS A 16 5.54 -11.55 1.76
C HIS A 16 4.81 -11.98 3.04
N ALA A 17 5.48 -12.64 3.98
CA ALA A 17 4.88 -13.01 5.26
C ALA A 17 4.68 -11.78 6.14
N ALA A 18 5.66 -10.88 6.18
CA ALA A 18 5.54 -9.59 6.88
C ALA A 18 4.43 -8.71 6.26
N VAL A 19 4.36 -8.62 4.93
CA VAL A 19 3.29 -7.91 4.21
C VAL A 19 1.92 -8.49 4.57
N LEU A 20 1.77 -9.82 4.59
CA LEU A 20 0.51 -10.47 4.93
C LEU A 20 0.10 -10.21 6.38
N ALA A 21 1.03 -10.36 7.32
CA ALA A 21 0.76 -10.08 8.74
C ALA A 21 0.29 -8.64 8.94
N ARG A 22 0.97 -7.68 8.30
CA ARG A 22 0.59 -6.27 8.31
C ARG A 22 -0.77 -6.03 7.67
N THR A 23 -1.06 -6.67 6.54
CA THR A 23 -2.38 -6.58 5.86
C THR A 23 -3.52 -6.97 6.79
N LEU A 24 -3.36 -8.04 7.59
CA LEU A 24 -4.39 -8.49 8.53
C LEU A 24 -4.66 -7.44 9.62
N VAL A 25 -3.61 -6.81 10.15
CA VAL A 25 -3.73 -5.71 11.11
C VAL A 25 -4.47 -4.52 10.48
N LEU A 26 -4.09 -4.12 9.26
CA LEU A 26 -4.74 -3.01 8.55
C LEU A 26 -6.20 -3.31 8.22
N THR A 27 -6.54 -4.57 7.91
CA THR A 27 -7.92 -5.00 7.67
C THR A 27 -8.79 -4.77 8.89
N GLN A 28 -8.32 -5.16 10.07
CA GLN A 28 -9.06 -4.95 11.32
C GLN A 28 -9.24 -3.46 11.64
N LYS A 29 -8.24 -2.64 11.32
CA LYS A 29 -8.24 -1.20 11.63
C LYS A 29 -9.11 -0.37 10.69
N HIS A 30 -9.11 -0.67 9.39
CA HIS A 30 -9.65 0.24 8.36
C HIS A 30 -10.89 -0.26 7.64
N THR A 31 -11.06 -1.57 7.44
CA THR A 31 -12.11 -2.07 6.54
C THR A 31 -13.50 -1.60 6.94
N ALA A 32 -13.82 -1.58 8.24
CA ALA A 32 -15.12 -1.15 8.74
C ALA A 32 -15.39 0.35 8.56
N THR A 33 -14.36 1.19 8.51
CA THR A 33 -14.48 2.66 8.54
C THR A 33 -14.29 3.29 7.16
N THR A 34 -13.37 2.77 6.36
CA THR A 34 -13.04 3.31 5.03
C THR A 34 -13.69 2.53 3.88
N GLY A 35 -14.11 1.29 4.13
CA GLY A 35 -14.62 0.39 3.09
C GLY A 35 -13.55 -0.07 2.11
N THR A 36 -12.26 -0.02 2.48
CA THR A 36 -11.14 -0.57 1.70
C THR A 36 -11.21 -2.07 1.58
N ARG A 37 -10.87 -2.57 0.38
CA ARG A 37 -10.82 -4.00 0.05
C ARG A 37 -9.42 -4.56 0.29
N SER A 38 -9.29 -5.89 0.25
CA SER A 38 -8.04 -6.57 0.54
C SER A 38 -6.85 -6.08 -0.30
N LEU A 39 -7.04 -5.81 -1.60
CA LEU A 39 -5.96 -5.32 -2.46
C LEU A 39 -5.48 -3.91 -2.07
N ASP A 40 -6.38 -3.05 -1.59
CA ASP A 40 -6.01 -1.70 -1.15
C ASP A 40 -5.04 -1.80 0.04
N LEU A 41 -5.36 -2.69 0.97
CA LEU A 41 -4.61 -2.91 2.20
C LEU A 41 -3.32 -3.70 1.98
N ILE A 42 -3.30 -4.64 1.03
CA ILE A 42 -2.06 -5.31 0.60
C ILE A 42 -1.09 -4.27 0.01
N HIS A 43 -1.57 -3.34 -0.82
CA HIS A 43 -0.72 -2.29 -1.39
C HIS A 43 -0.17 -1.35 -0.30
N ILE A 44 -1.01 -0.92 0.65
CA ILE A 44 -0.55 -0.11 1.79
C ILE A 44 0.46 -0.89 2.65
N ALA A 45 0.19 -2.16 2.96
CA ALA A 45 1.11 -3.00 3.72
C ALA A 45 2.46 -3.17 3.01
N THR A 46 2.43 -3.33 1.69
CA THR A 46 3.61 -3.42 0.83
C THR A 46 4.42 -2.12 0.89
N ALA A 47 3.77 -0.96 0.78
CA ALA A 47 4.44 0.33 0.86
C ALA A 47 5.09 0.56 2.24
N LEU A 48 4.40 0.18 3.32
CA LEU A 48 4.92 0.26 4.67
C LEU A 48 6.09 -0.70 4.92
N GLU A 49 6.02 -1.92 4.36
CA GLU A 49 7.11 -2.90 4.45
C GLU A 49 8.33 -2.49 3.65
N PHE A 50 8.12 -1.89 2.47
CA PHE A 50 9.18 -1.32 1.65
C PHE A 50 9.82 -0.07 2.30
N GLY A 51 9.13 0.59 3.23
CA GLY A 51 9.57 1.87 3.81
C GLY A 51 9.36 3.04 2.85
N ALA A 52 8.29 3.00 2.04
CA ALA A 52 7.94 4.07 1.12
C ALA A 52 7.71 5.39 1.86
N VAL A 53 8.26 6.48 1.32
CA VAL A 53 8.02 7.84 1.82
C VAL A 53 6.72 8.40 1.25
N GLU A 54 6.43 8.09 -0.01
CA GLU A 54 5.25 8.55 -0.74
C GLU A 54 4.39 7.37 -1.19
N PHE A 55 3.07 7.57 -1.19
CA PHE A 55 2.09 6.58 -1.62
C PHE A 55 1.19 7.19 -2.69
N LEU A 56 1.36 6.74 -3.94
CA LEU A 56 0.59 7.22 -5.07
C LEU A 56 -0.71 6.42 -5.21
N SER A 57 -1.85 7.11 -5.18
CA SER A 57 -3.15 6.48 -5.48
C SER A 57 -4.22 7.50 -5.88
N PHE A 58 -4.97 7.15 -6.92
CA PHE A 58 -6.16 7.88 -7.33
C PHE A 58 -7.43 7.43 -6.59
N ASP A 59 -7.40 6.33 -5.83
CA ASP A 59 -8.55 5.83 -5.08
C ASP A 59 -8.71 6.53 -3.71
N HIS A 60 -9.86 7.17 -3.50
CA HIS A 60 -10.11 7.95 -2.28
C HIS A 60 -10.07 7.10 -0.99
N ARG A 61 -10.60 5.88 -1.02
CA ARG A 61 -10.68 5.03 0.18
C ARG A 61 -9.30 4.52 0.56
N GLN A 62 -8.51 4.12 -0.44
CA GLN A 62 -7.13 3.72 -0.23
C GLN A 62 -6.29 4.89 0.30
N ARG A 63 -6.43 6.08 -0.28
CA ARG A 63 -5.74 7.29 0.22
C ARG A 63 -6.07 7.58 1.68
N GLN A 64 -7.34 7.46 2.08
CA GLN A 64 -7.76 7.65 3.46
C GLN A 64 -7.08 6.67 4.42
N ALA A 65 -7.07 5.37 4.09
CA ALA A 65 -6.43 4.35 4.90
C ALA A 65 -4.89 4.51 4.94
N ALA A 66 -4.26 4.84 3.81
CA ALA A 66 -2.82 5.06 3.71
C ALA A 66 -2.36 6.25 4.55
N SER A 67 -3.09 7.36 4.48
CA SER A 67 -2.81 8.55 5.29
C SER A 67 -2.97 8.27 6.79
N ALA A 68 -3.94 7.44 7.19
CA ALA A 68 -4.13 7.03 8.58
C ALA A 68 -3.00 6.12 9.13
N GLU A 69 -2.17 5.54 8.24
CA GLU A 69 -0.93 4.82 8.58
C GLU A 69 0.32 5.71 8.51
N GLY A 70 0.16 7.00 8.23
CA GLY A 70 1.25 7.99 8.22
C GLY A 70 2.02 8.11 6.90
N LEU A 71 1.54 7.49 5.82
CA LEU A 71 2.14 7.67 4.49
C LEU A 71 1.83 9.07 3.93
N ASN A 72 2.79 9.68 3.23
CA ASN A 72 2.53 10.89 2.45
C ASN A 72 1.81 10.49 1.15
N VAL A 73 0.53 10.82 1.04
CA VAL A 73 -0.30 10.36 -0.07
C VAL A 73 -0.36 11.40 -1.18
N ILE A 74 -0.05 10.98 -2.41
CA ILE A 74 -0.08 11.82 -3.61
C ILE A 74 -1.06 11.27 -4.66
N PRO A 75 -1.70 12.14 -5.47
CA PRO A 75 -2.49 11.72 -6.63
C PRO A 75 -1.59 11.12 -7.71
#